data_AF-A0A1Q3PJJ5-F1
#
_entry.id   AF-A0A1Q3PJJ5-F1
#
_cell.length_a   1.000
_cell.length_b   1.000
_cell.length_c   1.000
_cell.angle_alpha   90.00
_cell.angle_beta   90.00
_cell.angle_gamma   90.00
#
_symmetry.space_group_name_H-M   'P 1'
#
loop_
_entity.id
_entity.type
_entity.pdbx_description
1 polymer ?
#
loop_
_entity_poly.entity_id
_entity_poly.type
_entity_poly.pdbx_seq_one_letter_code
_entity_poly.pdbx_strand_id
1 'polypeptide(L)' 'MYTPTTSESPDSSHLACYGQLVQDLLSQTSPEEWIGDLWSIYSGYMAFEKEAGYNPRCTEIFETFRELVFFFQKAEKLSM' A
#
# COMPACT_ATOMS: atom_id res chain seq x y z
N MET A 1 40.18 2.61 -24.13
CA MET A 1 38.82 3.12 -24.35
C MET A 1 37.90 2.36 -23.40
N TYR A 2 37.53 2.94 -22.27
CA TYR A 2 36.53 2.36 -21.36
C TYR A 2 35.15 2.84 -21.81
N THR A 3 34.32 1.94 -22.31
CA THR A 3 32.89 2.21 -22.51
C THR A 3 32.19 1.94 -21.19
N PRO A 4 31.52 2.91 -20.55
CA PRO A 4 30.72 2.64 -19.38
C PRO A 4 29.46 1.90 -19.86
N THR A 5 29.41 0.60 -19.60
CA THR A 5 28.21 -0.21 -19.82
C THR A 5 27.25 0.03 -18.66
N THR A 6 26.69 1.23 -18.54
CA THR A 6 25.48 1.43 -17.72
C THR A 6 24.30 1.09 -18.60
N SER A 7 24.16 -0.20 -18.91
CA SER A 7 22.89 -0.74 -19.38
C SER A 7 22.00 -0.78 -18.16
N GLU A 8 21.29 0.32 -17.87
CA GLU A 8 20.17 0.27 -16.94
C GLU A 8 19.22 -0.81 -17.43
N SER A 9 19.14 -1.93 -16.70
CA SER A 9 18.18 -2.97 -16.99
C SER A 9 16.78 -2.33 -16.97
N PRO A 10 15.87 -2.66 -17.91
CA PRO A 10 14.48 -2.22 -17.86
C PRO A 10 13.81 -2.49 -16.51
N ASP A 11 14.25 -3.51 -15.78
CA ASP A 11 13.74 -3.82 -14.44
C ASP A 11 14.13 -2.74 -13.41
N SER A 12 15.31 -2.13 -13.58
CA SER A 12 15.83 -1.08 -12.68
C SER A 12 15.03 0.21 -12.78
N SER A 13 14.59 0.58 -14.00
CA SER A 13 13.80 1.80 -14.20
C SER A 13 12.36 1.66 -13.71
N HIS A 14 11.75 0.48 -13.88
CA HIS A 14 10.42 0.21 -13.34
C HIS A 14 10.41 0.24 -11.81
N LEU A 15 11.39 -0.40 -11.16
CA LEU A 15 11.50 -0.38 -9.70
C LEU A 15 11.72 1.04 -9.16
N ALA A 16 12.52 1.87 -9.85
CA ALA A 16 12.69 3.28 -9.49
C ALA A 16 11.37 4.06 -9.59
N CYS A 17 10.58 3.84 -10.65
CA CYS A 17 9.28 4.49 -10.82
C CYS A 17 8.28 4.08 -9.72
N TYR A 18 8.20 2.79 -9.38
CA TYR A 18 7.36 2.33 -8.26
C TYR A 18 7.84 2.90 -6.92
N GLY A 19 9.16 2.97 -6.71
CA GLY A 19 9.74 3.60 -5.52
C GLY A 19 9.31 5.06 -5.37
N GLN A 20 9.34 5.83 -6.47
CA GLN A 20 8.88 7.22 -6.47
C GLN A 20 7.39 7.33 -6.13
N LEU A 21 6.54 6.50 -6.71
CA LEU A 21 5.10 6.51 -6.40
C LEU A 21 4.82 6.21 -4.92
N VAL A 22 5.54 5.24 -4.34
CA VAL A 22 5.42 4.91 -2.92
C VAL A 22 5.93 6.07 -2.07
N GLN A 23 7.05 6.69 -2.44
CA GLN A 23 7.59 7.84 -1.74
C GLN A 23 6.61 9.03 -1.76
N ASP A 24 6.03 9.33 -2.92
CA ASP A 24 5.05 10.40 -3.07
C ASP A 24 3.80 10.12 -2.24
N LEU A 25 3.33 8.87 -2.18
CA LEU A 25 2.20 8.46 -1.34
C LEU A 25 2.50 8.67 0.15
N LEU A 26 3.68 8.26 0.62
CA LEU A 26 4.11 8.41 2.01
C LEU A 26 4.49 9.85 2.38
N SER A 27 4.66 10.74 1.39
CA SER A 27 4.88 12.17 1.63
C SER A 27 3.60 12.95 1.94
N GLN A 28 2.43 12.42 1.56
CA GLN A 28 1.15 13.08 1.77
C GLN A 28 0.68 13.02 3.23
N THR A 29 0.91 11.88 3.89
CA THR A 29 0.64 11.71 5.31
C THR A 29 1.48 10.55 5.88
N SER A 30 1.57 10.48 7.21
CA SER A 30 2.30 9.45 7.93
C SER A 30 1.69 8.05 7.71
N PRO A 31 2.51 6.98 7.77
CA PRO A 31 1.99 5.61 7.74
C PRO A 31 0.94 5.32 8.82
N GLU A 32 1.07 5.93 10.01
CA GLU A 32 0.11 5.79 11.11
C GLU A 32 -1.27 6.35 10.74
N GLU A 33 -1.32 7.55 10.13
CA GLU A 33 -2.56 8.15 9.65
C GLU A 33 -3.22 7.29 8.55
N TRP A 34 -2.44 6.79 7.59
CA TRP A 34 -2.94 5.85 6.57
C TRP A 34 -3.58 4.60 7.19
N ILE A 35 -2.97 4.03 8.23
CA ILE A 35 -3.52 2.86 8.94
C ILE A 35 -4.84 3.24 9.62
N GLY A 36 -4.90 4.39 10.28
CA GLY A 36 -6.12 4.89 10.93
C GLY A 36 -7.28 5.08 9.94
N ASP A 37 -7.01 5.65 8.78
CA ASP A 37 -7.99 5.86 7.72
C ASP A 37 -8.48 4.52 7.13
N LEU A 38 -7.58 3.57 6.90
CA LEU A 38 -7.93 2.22 6.42
C LEU A 38 -8.86 1.49 7.41
N TRP A 39 -8.59 1.60 8.72
CA TRP A 39 -9.47 1.04 9.75
C TRP A 39 -10.84 1.71 9.76
N SER A 40 -10.88 3.03 9.58
CA SER A 40 -12.13 3.80 9.51
C SER A 40 -12.98 3.38 8.32
N ILE A 41 -12.36 3.22 7.14
CA ILE A 41 -13.02 2.74 5.92
C ILE A 41 -13.54 1.30 6.11
N TYR A 42 -12.68 0.39 6.58
CA TYR A 42 -13.05 -1.02 6.72
C TYR A 42 -14.13 -1.24 7.78
N SER A 43 -14.06 -0.55 8.92
CA SER A 43 -15.08 -0.65 9.97
C SER A 43 -16.43 -0.08 9.52
N GLY A 44 -16.44 1.04 8.79
CA GLY A 44 -17.65 1.58 8.18
C GLY A 44 -18.27 0.62 7.16
N TYR A 45 -17.44 0.01 6.31
CA TYR A 45 -17.87 -1.04 5.40
C TYR A 45 -18.48 -2.24 6.14
N MET A 46 -17.83 -2.76 7.19
CA MET A 46 -18.34 -3.89 7.97
C MET A 46 -19.64 -3.57 8.72
N ALA A 47 -19.81 -2.32 9.17
CA ALA A 47 -21.05 -1.88 9.78
C ALA A 47 -22.22 -1.93 8.78
N PHE A 48 -22.00 -1.47 7.55
CA PHE A 48 -22.98 -1.54 6.47
C PHE A 48 -23.26 -2.98 6.03
N GLU A 49 -22.23 -3.81 5.88
CA GLU A 49 -22.35 -5.22 5.47
C GLU A 49 -23.23 -6.03 6.43
N LYS A 50 -23.12 -5.75 7.74
CA LYS A 50 -23.97 -6.36 8.75
C LYS A 50 -25.46 -6.08 8.50
N GLU A 51 -25.80 -4.95 7.90
CA GLU A 51 -27.17 -4.55 7.56
C GLU A 51 -27.60 -5.07 6.17
N ALA A 52 -26.66 -5.13 5.22
CA ALA A 52 -26.92 -5.50 3.82
C ALA A 52 -27.06 -7.02 3.60
N GLY A 53 -26.52 -7.85 4.49
CA GLY A 53 -26.62 -9.31 4.42
C GLY A 53 -25.36 -9.99 3.89
N TYR A 54 -25.50 -11.11 3.18
CA TYR A 54 -24.34 -11.89 2.73
C TYR A 54 -23.63 -11.25 1.53
N ASN A 55 -22.34 -10.96 1.70
CA ASN A 55 -21.45 -10.57 0.61
C ASN A 55 -20.38 -11.64 0.36
N PRO A 56 -20.37 -12.25 -0.83
CA PRO A 56 -19.41 -13.31 -1.16
C PRO A 56 -17.96 -12.81 -1.24
N ARG A 57 -17.73 -11.50 -1.33
CA ARG A 57 -16.40 -10.89 -1.44
C ARG A 57 -15.79 -10.46 -0.10
N CYS A 58 -16.45 -10.76 1.01
CA CYS A 58 -16.05 -10.28 2.33
C CYS A 58 -14.62 -10.71 2.70
N THR A 59 -14.25 -11.94 2.37
CA THR A 59 -12.90 -12.47 2.61
C THR A 59 -11.84 -11.72 1.81
N GLU A 60 -12.06 -11.50 0.52
CA GLU A 60 -11.11 -10.83 -0.37
C GLU A 60 -10.94 -9.35 0.00
N ILE A 61 -12.01 -8.71 0.46
CA ILE A 61 -11.98 -7.33 0.94
C ILE A 61 -11.18 -7.24 2.24
N PHE A 62 -11.40 -8.17 3.18
CA PHE A 62 -10.59 -8.24 4.39
C PHE A 62 -9.11 -8.48 4.08
N GLU A 63 -8.79 -9.39 3.15
CA GLU A 63 -7.41 -9.66 2.75
C GLU A 63 -6.75 -8.42 2.15
N THR A 64 -7.45 -7.71 1.26
CA THR A 64 -6.96 -6.45 0.67
C THR A 64 -6.66 -5.42 1.76
N PHE A 65 -7.61 -5.21 2.69
CA PHE A 65 -7.43 -4.33 3.83
C PHE A 65 -6.21 -4.73 4.68
N ARG A 66 -6.08 -6.02 5.02
CA ARG A 66 -4.98 -6.56 5.83
C ARG A 66 -3.62 -6.33 5.18
N GLU A 67 -3.50 -6.59 3.88
CA GLU A 67 -2.24 -6.40 3.15
C GLU A 67 -1.84 -4.93 3.07
N LEU A 68 -2.80 -4.01 2.89
CA LEU A 68 -2.53 -2.57 2.90
C LEU A 68 -2.07 -2.09 4.29
N VAL A 69 -2.72 -2.52 5.37
CA VAL A 69 -2.27 -2.20 6.74
C VAL A 69 -0.85 -2.70 6.97
N PHE A 70 -0.55 -3.94 6.58
CA PHE A 70 0.80 -4.50 6.71
C PHE A 70 1.83 -3.79 5.84
N PHE A 71 1.45 -3.30 4.67
CA PHE A 71 2.32 -2.48 3.83
C PHE A 71 2.72 -1.20 4.56
N PHE A 72 1.77 -0.43 5.10
CA PHE A 72 2.08 0.83 5.80
C PHE A 72 2.86 0.59 7.11
N GLN A 73 2.56 -0.47 7.86
CA GLN A 73 3.36 -0.85 9.04
C GLN A 73 4.81 -1.21 8.69
N LYS A 74 5.05 -1.78 7.51
CA LYS A 74 6.41 -2.04 7.04
C LYS A 74 7.08 -0.75 6.56
N ALA A 75 6.36 0.12 5.88
CA ALA A 75 6.86 1.41 5.42
C ALA A 75 7.32 2.30 6.58
N GLU A 76 6.55 2.33 7.68
CA GLU A 76 6.92 3.03 8.91
C GLU A 76 8.27 2.58 9.46
N LYS A 77 8.50 1.27 9.52
CA LYS A 77 9.77 0.68 9.99
C LYS A 77 10.96 0.98 9.10
N LEU A 78 10.74 1.30 7.82
CA LEU A 78 11.79 1.69 6.89
C LEU A 78 12.15 3.17 7.01
N SER A 79 11.25 3.99 7.56
CA SER A 79 11.46 5.42 7.78
C SER A 79 12.07 5.78 9.14
N MET A 80 12.22 4.81 10.05
CA MET A 80 12.92 4.94 11.35
C MET A 80 14.40 4.57 11.23
#